data_AF-A0A0U5FWM2-F1
#
_entry.id   AF-A0A0U5FWM2-F1
#
_cell.length_a   1.000
_cell.length_b   1.000
_cell.length_c   1.000
_cell.angle_alpha   90.00
_cell.angle_beta   90.00
_cell.angle_gamma   90.00
#
_symmetry.space_group_name_H-M   'P 1'
#
loop_
_entity.id
_entity.type
_entity.pdbx_description
1 polymer ?
#
loop_
_entity_poly.entity_id
_entity_poly.type
_entity_poly.pdbx_seq_one_letter_code
_entity_poly.pdbx_strand_id
1 'polypeptide(L)'
;MKDSSGLGFAAESDDLYRYTSGRWLVDEKAQQQQRYLKFDLDNLCRIAAAQLSNATKCVRVVKQEGNFNKALLLTMDDGNEVIAKLPCPNAGPPTLTTASEVATLKLRMSLW
;
A
#
# COMPACT_ATOMS: atom_id res chain seq x y z
N MET A 1 -5.65 -28.66 18.14
CA MET A 1 -4.26 -28.18 18.06
C MET A 1 -3.77 -28.31 16.64
N LYS A 2 -3.37 -27.20 16.01
CA LYS A 2 -2.61 -27.22 14.76
C LYS A 2 -1.62 -26.07 14.83
N ASP A 3 -0.48 -26.37 15.42
CA ASP A 3 0.77 -25.66 15.24
C ASP A 3 1.18 -25.77 13.78
N SER A 4 1.48 -24.62 13.16
CA SER A 4 2.16 -24.52 11.87
C SER A 4 2.76 -23.13 11.78
N SER A 5 3.84 -22.93 12.54
CA SER A 5 4.85 -21.93 12.27
C SER A 5 5.42 -22.18 10.86
N GLY A 6 5.11 -21.28 9.92
CA GLY A 6 5.63 -21.31 8.57
C GLY A 6 5.36 -19.97 7.91
N LEU A 7 6.43 -19.20 7.68
CA LEU A 7 6.44 -17.90 7.01
C LEU A 7 5.57 -17.88 5.75
N GLY A 8 4.40 -17.24 5.82
CA GLY A 8 3.53 -16.96 4.67
C GLY A 8 4.07 -15.90 3.70
N PHE A 9 5.34 -15.52 3.82
CA PHE A 9 5.89 -14.33 3.17
C PHE A 9 6.14 -14.47 1.66
N ALA A 10 6.28 -15.70 1.16
CA ALA A 10 6.80 -15.95 -0.20
C ALA A 10 5.71 -16.21 -1.27
N ALA A 11 4.54 -16.74 -0.89
CA ALA A 11 3.40 -16.88 -1.80
C ALA A 11 2.56 -15.59 -1.90
N GLU A 12 2.63 -14.73 -0.88
CA GLU A 12 1.95 -13.42 -0.85
C GLU A 12 2.57 -12.38 -1.79
N SER A 13 3.85 -12.52 -2.17
CA SER A 13 4.58 -11.41 -2.79
C SER A 13 4.02 -10.95 -4.14
N ASP A 14 3.59 -11.88 -5.02
CA ASP A 14 3.07 -11.50 -6.34
C ASP A 14 1.66 -10.88 -6.27
N ASP A 15 0.83 -11.36 -5.34
CA ASP A 15 -0.47 -10.78 -5.04
C ASP A 15 -0.35 -9.34 -4.51
N LEU A 16 0.73 -8.99 -3.80
CA LEU A 16 0.97 -7.61 -3.35
C LEU A 16 1.15 -6.63 -4.52
N TYR A 17 1.69 -7.10 -5.65
CA TYR A 17 1.96 -6.27 -6.83
C TYR A 17 0.76 -6.18 -7.77
N ARG A 18 -0.07 -7.23 -7.84
CA ARG A 18 -1.24 -7.29 -8.72
C ARG A 18 -2.47 -6.64 -8.14
N TYR A 19 -3.43 -6.33 -9.01
CA TYR A 19 -4.79 -5.98 -8.59
C TYR A 19 -5.61 -7.27 -8.44
N THR A 20 -6.25 -7.45 -7.29
CA THR A 20 -6.94 -8.69 -6.88
C THR A 20 -8.36 -8.45 -6.37
N SER A 21 -8.75 -7.20 -6.08
CA SER A 21 -10.05 -6.87 -5.46
C SER A 21 -11.22 -6.85 -6.43
N GLY A 22 -10.99 -6.95 -7.74
CA GLY A 22 -12.06 -6.90 -8.74
C GLY A 22 -11.61 -7.33 -10.13
N ARG A 23 -12.58 -7.35 -11.06
CA ARG A 23 -12.38 -7.67 -12.48
C ARG A 23 -13.00 -6.60 -13.36
N TRP A 24 -12.50 -6.48 -14.59
CA TRP A 24 -13.03 -5.53 -15.56
C TRP A 24 -13.79 -6.24 -16.67
N LEU A 25 -14.91 -5.65 -17.09
CA LEU A 25 -15.71 -6.15 -18.21
C LEU A 25 -15.00 -5.96 -19.56
N VAL A 26 -14.11 -4.98 -19.65
CA VAL A 26 -13.41 -4.59 -20.88
C VAL A 26 -11.92 -4.37 -20.57
N ASP A 27 -11.05 -4.81 -21.48
CA ASP A 27 -9.60 -4.61 -21.43
C ASP A 27 -8.92 -5.02 -20.10
N GLU A 28 -9.38 -6.12 -19.49
CA GLU A 28 -8.91 -6.58 -18.18
C GLU A 28 -7.38 -6.67 -18.08
N LYS A 29 -6.71 -7.21 -19.11
CA LYS A 29 -5.24 -7.29 -19.14
C LYS A 29 -4.59 -5.91 -19.09
N ALA A 30 -5.12 -4.93 -19.82
CA ALA A 30 -4.58 -3.57 -19.81
C ALA A 30 -4.82 -2.90 -18.45
N GLN A 31 -6.01 -3.09 -17.86
CA GLN A 31 -6.35 -2.53 -16.55
C GLN A 31 -5.49 -3.13 -15.42
N GLN A 32 -5.18 -4.43 -15.49
CA GLN A 32 -4.24 -5.09 -14.58
C GLN A 32 -2.81 -4.59 -14.77
N GLN A 33 -2.33 -4.46 -16.01
CA GLN A 33 -0.99 -3.95 -16.32
C GLN A 33 -0.80 -2.51 -15.83
N GLN A 34 -1.79 -1.64 -16.02
CA GLN A 34 -1.76 -0.25 -15.55
C GLN A 34 -1.77 -0.12 -14.01
N ARG A 35 -2.18 -1.16 -13.30
CA ARG A 35 -2.23 -1.23 -11.82
C ARG A 35 -1.20 -2.18 -11.22
N TYR A 36 -0.39 -2.82 -12.06
CA TYR A 36 0.72 -3.63 -11.59
C TYR A 36 1.83 -2.69 -11.13
N LEU A 37 2.24 -2.84 -9.87
CA LEU A 37 3.31 -2.05 -9.29
C LEU A 37 4.25 -2.96 -8.52
N LYS A 38 5.46 -3.13 -9.04
CA LYS A 38 6.52 -3.85 -8.34
C LYS A 38 7.27 -2.88 -7.45
N PHE A 39 7.44 -3.24 -6.18
CA PHE A 39 8.18 -2.46 -5.19
C PHE A 39 8.98 -3.40 -4.30
N ASP A 40 10.03 -2.85 -3.69
CA ASP A 40 10.87 -3.57 -2.74
C ASP A 40 10.23 -3.52 -1.35
N LEU A 41 9.70 -4.67 -0.92
CA LEU A 41 8.97 -4.77 0.34
C LEU A 41 9.89 -4.68 1.55
N ASP A 42 11.11 -5.23 1.46
CA ASP A 42 12.10 -5.18 2.55
C ASP A 42 12.53 -3.73 2.82
N ASN A 43 12.85 -2.99 1.76
CA ASN A 43 13.19 -1.58 1.85
C ASN A 43 12.02 -0.75 2.36
N LEU A 44 10.78 -1.05 1.94
CA LEU A 44 9.59 -0.38 2.46
C LEU A 44 9.42 -0.60 3.98
N CYS A 45 9.54 -1.85 4.43
CA CYS A 45 9.49 -2.20 5.85
C CYS A 45 10.59 -1.51 6.64
N ARG A 46 11.81 -1.44 6.09
CA ARG A 46 12.95 -0.76 6.71
C ARG A 46 12.72 0.75 6.84
N ILE A 47 12.21 1.39 5.79
CA ILE A 47 11.86 2.83 5.83
C ILE A 47 10.75 3.06 6.84
N ALA A 48 9.71 2.23 6.86
CA ALA A 48 8.60 2.36 7.80
C ALA A 48 9.05 2.18 9.26
N ALA A 49 9.92 1.20 9.54
CA ALA A 49 10.52 1.01 10.86
C ALA A 49 11.34 2.23 11.28
N ALA A 50 12.13 2.79 10.37
CA ALA A 50 12.91 4.00 10.63
C ALA A 50 12.06 5.25 10.94
N GLN A 51 10.79 5.31 10.50
CA GLN A 51 9.88 6.42 10.85
C GLN A 51 9.32 6.31 12.27
N LEU A 52 9.31 5.12 12.86
CA LEU A 52 8.80 4.89 14.21
C LEU A 52 9.93 4.92 15.23
N SER A 53 10.84 3.95 15.17
CA SER A 53 12.01 3.86 16.05
C SER A 53 13.04 2.86 15.51
N ASN A 54 14.32 3.07 15.82
CA ASN A 54 15.45 2.29 15.30
C ASN A 54 15.46 0.80 15.68
N ALA A 55 14.51 0.30 16.46
CA ALA A 55 14.46 -1.09 16.93
C ALA A 55 13.23 -1.88 16.44
N THR A 56 12.24 -1.23 15.84
CA THR A 56 11.00 -1.89 15.37
C THR A 56 11.26 -2.74 14.14
N LYS A 57 10.57 -3.87 14.03
CA LYS A 57 10.54 -4.73 12.84
C LYS A 57 9.12 -4.92 12.35
N CYS A 58 8.94 -4.89 11.03
CA CYS A 58 7.65 -5.20 10.44
C CYS A 58 7.36 -6.71 10.59
N VAL A 59 6.27 -7.02 11.28
CA VAL A 59 5.83 -8.40 11.55
C VAL A 59 4.68 -8.84 10.65
N ARG A 60 3.95 -7.88 10.07
CA ARG A 60 2.80 -8.17 9.21
C ARG A 60 2.63 -7.07 8.18
N VAL A 61 2.33 -7.50 6.95
CA VAL A 61 1.97 -6.61 5.85
C VAL A 61 0.60 -7.03 5.34
N VAL A 62 -0.34 -6.09 5.24
CA VAL A 62 -1.66 -6.33 4.66
C VAL A 62 -1.88 -5.37 3.51
N LYS A 63 -2.15 -5.91 2.32
CA LYS A 63 -2.55 -5.10 1.17
C LYS A 63 -3.98 -4.62 1.32
N GLN A 64 -4.14 -3.31 1.24
CA GLN A 64 -5.40 -2.60 1.10
C GLN A 64 -5.46 -2.02 -0.31
N GLU A 65 -6.35 -2.55 -1.13
CA GLU A 65 -6.38 -2.21 -2.54
C GLU A 65 -7.44 -1.14 -2.82
N GLY A 66 -7.00 0.00 -3.36
CA GLY A 66 -7.86 1.05 -3.90
C GLY A 66 -7.84 1.07 -5.42
N ASN A 67 -8.71 1.87 -6.03
CA ASN A 67 -8.82 1.95 -7.49
C ASN A 67 -7.59 2.59 -8.18
N PHE A 68 -6.96 3.55 -7.51
CA PHE A 68 -5.88 4.39 -8.05
C PHE A 68 -4.59 4.33 -7.21
N ASN A 69 -4.66 3.77 -6.00
CA ASN A 69 -3.52 3.64 -5.11
C ASN A 69 -3.54 2.24 -4.48
N LYS A 70 -2.37 1.65 -4.28
CA LYS A 70 -2.20 0.51 -3.38
C LYS A 70 -1.81 1.05 -2.03
N ALA A 71 -2.52 0.67 -0.98
CA ALA A 71 -2.12 0.93 0.39
C ALA A 71 -1.62 -0.37 1.01
N LEU A 72 -0.55 -0.30 1.80
CA LEU A 72 -0.03 -1.42 2.57
C LEU A 72 -0.06 -1.02 4.03
N LEU A 73 -0.79 -1.80 4.83
CA LEU A 73 -0.79 -1.68 6.28
C LEU A 73 0.35 -2.54 6.81
N LEU A 74 1.37 -1.88 7.36
CA LEU A 74 2.54 -2.47 7.97
C LEU A 74 2.35 -2.45 9.48
N THR A 75 2.22 -3.61 10.11
CA THR A 75 2.19 -3.74 11.58
C THR A 75 3.61 -4.05 12.07
N MET A 76 4.08 -3.30 13.06
CA MET A 76 5.37 -3.50 13.74
C MET A 76 5.22 -4.40 14.96
N ASP A 77 6.33 -4.92 15.48
CA ASP A 77 6.37 -5.77 16.67
C ASP A 77 5.91 -5.06 17.95
N ASP A 78 6.16 -3.75 18.07
CA ASP A 78 5.65 -2.91 19.17
C ASP A 78 4.13 -2.64 19.08
N GLY A 79 3.44 -3.19 18.09
CA GLY A 79 2.01 -2.97 17.85
C GLY A 79 1.69 -1.66 17.10
N ASN A 80 2.70 -0.85 16.78
CA ASN A 80 2.53 0.33 15.94
C ASN A 80 2.20 -0.04 14.49
N GLU A 81 1.39 0.79 13.83
CA GLU A 81 0.94 0.56 12.46
C GLU A 81 1.32 1.72 11.54
N VAL A 82 1.81 1.40 10.34
CA VAL A 82 2.20 2.37 9.31
C VAL A 82 1.45 2.05 8.02
N ILE A 83 0.87 3.07 7.40
CA ILE A 83 0.21 2.93 6.10
C ILE A 83 1.14 3.48 5.02
N ALA A 84 1.64 2.61 4.16
CA ALA A 84 2.39 3.00 2.97
C ALA A 84 1.43 3.10 1.78
N LYS A 85 1.25 4.31 1.25
CA LYS A 85 0.42 4.57 0.07
C LYS A 85 1.31 4.67 -1.17
N LEU A 86 1.09 3.78 -2.12
CA LEU A 86 1.80 3.69 -3.38
C LEU A 86 0.87 4.10 -4.53
N PRO A 87 1.17 5.19 -5.26
CA PRO A 87 0.38 5.57 -6.42
C PRO A 87 0.57 4.54 -7.53
N CYS A 88 -0.54 4.06 -8.08
CA CYS A 88 -0.49 3.19 -9.25
C CYS A 88 -0.08 4.01 -10.48
N PRO A 89 0.54 3.40 -11.50
CA PRO A 89 0.89 4.08 -12.76
C PRO A 89 -0.30 4.77 -13.46
N ASN A 90 -1.52 4.30 -13.17
CA ASN A 90 -2.77 4.89 -13.68
C ASN A 90 -3.22 6.18 -12.96
N ALA A 91 -2.58 6.58 -11.85
CA ALA A 91 -3.01 7.73 -11.03
C ALA A 91 -2.72 9.10 -11.66
N GLY A 92 -2.23 9.12 -12.90
CA GLY A 92 -1.78 10.30 -13.60
C GLY A 92 -0.42 10.82 -13.08
N PRO A 93 0.08 11.95 -13.62
CA PRO A 93 1.28 12.58 -13.12
C PRO A 93 1.16 12.90 -11.62
N PRO A 94 2.17 12.61 -10.78
CA PRO A 94 2.14 12.87 -9.33
C PRO A 94 1.87 14.34 -8.96
N THR A 95 2.06 15.27 -9.91
CA THR A 95 1.73 16.69 -9.80
C THR A 95 0.24 17.00 -9.76
N LEU A 96 -0.63 16.10 -10.24
CA LEU A 96 -2.09 16.30 -10.27
C LEU A 96 -2.80 15.55 -9.13
N THR A 97 -2.24 14.45 -8.62
CA THR A 97 -2.87 13.62 -7.58
C THR A 97 -2.69 14.20 -6.18
N THR A 98 -1.63 14.99 -5.94
CA THR A 98 -1.38 15.65 -4.65
C THR A 98 -2.23 16.92 -4.46
N ALA A 99 -2.67 17.55 -5.55
CA ALA A 99 -3.42 18.81 -5.48
C ALA A 99 -4.88 18.61 -5.02
N SER A 100 -5.52 17.48 -5.36
CA SER A 100 -6.93 17.24 -5.02
C SER A 100 -7.14 16.68 -3.60
N GLU A 101 -6.18 16.00 -2.98
CA GLU A 101 -6.30 15.56 -1.58
C GLU A 101 -6.01 16.70 -0.58
N VAL A 102 -5.10 17.63 -0.90
CA VAL A 102 -4.76 18.77 -0.03
C VAL A 102 -5.83 19.86 -0.06
N ALA A 103 -6.54 20.02 -1.19
CA ALA A 103 -7.56 21.05 -1.34
C ALA A 103 -8.77 20.83 -0.42
N THR A 104 -9.19 19.58 -0.17
CA THR A 104 -10.32 19.30 0.73
C THR A 104 -9.96 19.48 2.21
N LEU A 105 -8.68 19.31 2.59
CA LEU A 105 -8.23 19.58 3.95
C LEU A 105 -8.12 21.09 4.22
N LYS A 106 -7.77 21.91 3.23
CA LYS A 106 -7.71 23.38 3.39
C LYS A 106 -9.08 24.06 3.40
N LEU A 107 -10.06 23.58 2.64
CA LEU A 107 -11.37 24.25 2.54
C LEU A 107 -12.23 24.13 3.82
N ARG A 108 -11.89 23.20 4.73
CA ARG A 108 -12.63 23.01 6.00
C ARG A 108 -12.04 23.80 7.18
N MET A 109 -10.86 24.40 7.04
CA MET A 109 -10.19 25.11 8.13
C MET A 109 -10.15 26.64 7.89
N SER A 110 -11.24 27.20 7.37
CA SER A 110 -11.42 28.65 7.23
C SER A 110 -12.87 29.13 7.42
N LEU A 111 -13.72 28.33 8.06
CA LEU A 111 -14.99 28.79 8.63
C LEU A 111 -15.07 28.27 10.06
N TRP A 112 -14.51 29.01 11.01
CA TRP A 112 -14.98 29.27 12.38
C TRP A 112 -14.10 30.38 12.96
#